data_AF-K9ZHE5-F1
#
_entry.id   AF-K9ZHE5-F1
#
_cell.length_a   1.000
_cell.length_b   1.000
_cell.length_c   1.000
_cell.angle_alpha   90.00
_cell.angle_beta   90.00
_cell.angle_gamma   90.00
#
_symmetry.space_group_name_H-M   'P 1'
#
loop_
_entity.id
_entity.type
_entity.pdbx_description
1 polymer ?
#
loop_
_entity_poly.entity_id
_entity_poly.type
_entity_poly.pdbx_seq_one_letter_code
_entity_poly.pdbx_strand_id
1 'polypeptide(L)'
;MDSVDNRNGVKKLYNCKMRLILYSKPGCHLCEGLQEKLEQIQNLSLELEIRDITTREDWFAAYQFEIPVMYLVLDDAAVTQPLPRPSPRASVKQLEQMLHKYMSNSEKNNAE
;
A
#
# COMPACT_ATOMS: atom_id res chain seq x y z
N MET A 1 26.58 11.74 -31.40
CA MET A 1 26.34 10.29 -31.33
C MET A 1 25.29 10.03 -30.27
N ASP A 2 24.09 10.56 -30.41
CA ASP A 2 23.00 10.08 -31.29
C ASP A 2 22.49 8.71 -30.86
N SER A 3 21.33 8.72 -30.19
CA SER A 3 20.22 7.88 -30.63
C SER A 3 18.90 8.56 -30.28
N VAL A 4 18.24 9.02 -31.34
CA VAL A 4 16.81 9.34 -31.39
C VAL A 4 16.04 8.03 -31.30
N ASP A 5 15.16 7.88 -30.32
CA ASP A 5 14.14 6.82 -30.34
C ASP A 5 12.73 7.47 -30.31
N ASN A 6 12.18 7.60 -31.51
CA ASN A 6 10.77 7.84 -31.76
C ASN A 6 10.13 6.46 -31.96
N ARG A 7 9.41 5.96 -30.95
CA ARG A 7 8.35 4.94 -31.02
C ARG A 7 7.76 4.70 -29.62
N ASN A 8 6.46 4.95 -29.48
CA ASN A 8 5.53 4.39 -28.51
C ASN A 8 6.14 3.59 -27.33
N GLY A 9 6.11 4.14 -26.12
CA GLY A 9 6.49 3.39 -24.93
C GLY A 9 6.66 4.31 -23.73
N VAL A 10 5.66 4.35 -22.87
CA VAL A 10 5.71 5.02 -21.56
C VAL A 10 6.84 4.39 -20.74
N LYS A 11 8.08 4.87 -20.89
CA LYS A 11 9.23 4.49 -20.06
C LYS A 11 9.59 5.67 -19.18
N LYS A 12 8.76 5.87 -18.17
CA LYS A 12 9.21 6.47 -16.93
C LYS A 12 8.89 5.45 -15.84
N LEU A 13 9.68 4.37 -15.80
CA LEU A 13 9.79 3.53 -14.61
C LEU A 13 10.64 4.32 -13.61
N TYR A 14 10.08 5.41 -13.10
CA TYR A 14 10.59 6.01 -11.87
C TYR A 14 10.48 4.93 -10.81
N ASN A 15 11.58 4.72 -10.12
CA ASN A 15 11.71 3.83 -8.98
C ASN A 15 10.92 4.42 -7.79
N CYS A 16 9.61 4.57 -7.96
CA CYS A 16 8.65 5.04 -6.96
C CYS A 16 8.58 3.95 -5.90
N LYS A 17 9.39 4.10 -4.85
CA LYS A 17 9.30 3.25 -3.67
C LYS A 17 7.97 3.56 -3.01
N MET A 18 7.06 2.59 -3.06
CA MET A 18 5.78 2.70 -2.39
C MET A 18 5.87 2.01 -1.05
N ARG A 19 5.36 2.66 -0.02
CA ARG A 19 5.29 2.06 1.32
C ARG A 19 3.85 1.81 1.71
N LEU A 20 3.57 0.58 2.13
CA LEU A 20 2.27 0.18 2.63
C LEU A 20 2.39 0.05 4.15
N ILE A 21 1.68 0.90 4.89
CA ILE A 21 1.66 0.87 6.34
C ILE A 21 0.44 0.05 6.78
N LEU A 22 0.67 -1.02 7.55
CA LEU A 22 -0.37 -1.83 8.17
C LEU A 22 -0.35 -1.63 9.69
N TYR A 23 -1.40 -1.03 10.21
CA TYR A 23 -1.63 -0.96 11.64
C TYR A 23 -2.21 -2.29 12.14
N SER A 24 -1.51 -2.90 13.10
CA SER A 24 -1.77 -4.23 13.64
C SER A 24 -1.66 -4.23 15.17
N LYS A 25 -2.01 -5.36 15.80
CA LYS A 25 -1.69 -5.63 17.22
C LYS A 25 -1.34 -7.11 17.41
N PRO A 26 -0.55 -7.46 18.44
CA PRO A 26 -0.27 -8.84 18.81
C PRO A 26 -1.57 -9.63 19.06
N GLY A 27 -1.64 -10.87 18.57
CA GLY A 27 -2.82 -11.73 18.70
C GLY A 27 -3.98 -11.38 17.76
N CYS A 28 -3.76 -10.56 16.73
CA CYS A 28 -4.76 -10.26 15.71
C CYS A 28 -4.63 -11.21 14.50
N HIS A 29 -5.37 -12.32 14.49
CA HIS A 29 -5.38 -13.27 13.37
C HIS A 29 -5.80 -12.66 12.02
N LEU A 30 -6.69 -11.67 12.05
CA LEU A 30 -7.09 -10.95 10.84
C LEU A 30 -5.93 -10.13 10.25
N CYS A 31 -5.08 -9.58 11.12
CA CYS A 31 -3.93 -8.79 10.73
C CYS A 31 -2.81 -9.69 10.21
N GLU A 32 -2.53 -10.80 10.90
CA GLU A 32 -1.57 -11.83 10.49
C GLU A 32 -1.91 -12.37 9.09
N GLY A 33 -3.15 -12.82 8.87
CA GLY A 33 -3.56 -13.36 7.57
C GLY A 33 -3.61 -12.31 6.45
N LEU A 34 -3.71 -11.02 6.77
CA LEU A 34 -3.58 -9.94 5.78
C LEU A 34 -2.11 -9.67 5.45
N GLN A 35 -1.24 -9.62 6.47
CA GLN A 35 0.20 -9.44 6.31
C GLN A 35 0.79 -10.56 5.43
N GLU A 36 0.49 -11.82 5.72
CA GLU A 36 0.96 -12.96 4.93
C GLU A 36 0.56 -12.86 3.45
N LYS A 37 -0.63 -12.32 3.17
CA LYS A 37 -1.10 -12.12 1.79
C LYS A 37 -0.37 -10.96 1.11
N LEU A 38 -0.06 -9.90 1.84
CA LEU A 38 0.71 -8.76 1.32
C LEU A 38 2.14 -9.16 0.99
N GLU A 39 2.78 -9.96 1.85
CA GLU A 39 4.13 -10.47 1.64
C GLU A 39 4.22 -11.42 0.43
N GLN A 40 3.13 -12.10 0.07
CA GLN A 40 3.06 -12.94 -1.13
C GLN A 40 3.01 -12.13 -2.44
N ILE A 41 2.74 -10.82 -2.39
CA ILE A 41 2.67 -9.97 -3.59
C ILE A 41 4.09 -9.58 -4.00
N GLN A 42 4.63 -10.28 -5.00
CA GLN A 42 5.99 -10.05 -5.51
C GLN A 42 6.05 -9.17 -6.76
N ASN A 43 4.91 -8.97 -7.44
CA ASN A 43 4.84 -8.21 -8.70
C ASN A 43 4.81 -6.69 -8.49
N LEU A 44 4.74 -6.23 -7.25
CA LEU A 44 4.73 -4.83 -6.88
C LEU A 44 5.99 -4.50 -6.08
N SER A 45 6.69 -3.44 -6.46
CA SER A 45 7.79 -2.88 -5.66
C SER A 45 7.23 -2.08 -4.49
N LEU A 46 6.65 -2.78 -3.50
CA LEU A 46 6.12 -2.20 -2.27
C LEU A 46 6.97 -2.59 -1.06
N GLU A 47 7.14 -1.65 -0.14
CA GLU A 47 7.75 -1.84 1.17
C GLU A 47 6.63 -1.93 2.21
N LEU A 48 6.50 -3.09 2.88
CA LEU A 48 5.49 -3.27 3.92
C LEU A 48 6.05 -2.81 5.27
N GLU A 49 5.39 -1.84 5.89
CA GLU A 49 5.69 -1.32 7.22
C GLU A 49 4.58 -1.72 8.20
N ILE A 50 4.91 -2.51 9.22
CA ILE A 50 3.95 -2.91 10.25
C ILE A 50 4.08 -1.97 11.46
N ARG A 51 2.96 -1.38 11.87
CA ARG A 51 2.88 -0.53 13.07
C ARG A 51 1.99 -1.16 14.12
N ASP A 52 2.57 -1.52 15.26
CA ASP A 52 1.82 -2.04 16.39
C ASP A 52 1.11 -0.90 17.13
N ILE A 53 -0.22 -0.89 17.07
CA ILE A 53 -1.05 0.13 17.70
C ILE A 53 -0.91 0.14 19.23
N THR A 54 -0.43 -0.94 19.85
CA THR A 54 -0.25 -1.03 21.32
C THR A 54 1.01 -0.32 21.81
N THR A 55 1.91 0.04 20.89
CA THR A 55 3.15 0.76 21.22
C THR A 55 2.93 2.24 21.50
N ARG A 56 1.77 2.78 21.10
CA ARG A 56 1.44 4.21 21.15
C ARG A 56 -0.02 4.45 21.46
N GLU A 57 -0.30 5.27 22.47
CA GLU A 57 -1.67 5.56 22.89
C GLU A 57 -2.50 6.24 21.80
N ASP A 58 -1.90 7.12 20.98
CA ASP A 58 -2.60 7.78 19.88
C ASP A 58 -3.06 6.80 18.80
N TRP A 59 -2.22 5.80 18.48
CA TRP A 59 -2.60 4.74 17.53
C TRP A 59 -3.62 3.77 18.13
N PHE A 60 -3.46 3.42 19.41
CA PHE A 60 -4.41 2.57 20.10
C PHE A 60 -5.80 3.20 20.14
N ALA A 61 -5.88 4.46 20.57
CA ALA A 61 -7.13 5.21 20.64
C ALA A 61 -7.81 5.31 19.27
N ALA A 62 -7.03 5.57 18.21
CA ALA A 62 -7.54 5.68 16.85
C ALA A 62 -7.99 4.35 16.24
N TYR A 63 -7.26 3.25 16.47
CA TYR A 63 -7.40 2.05 15.65
C TYR A 63 -7.79 0.76 16.40
N GLN A 64 -7.87 0.75 17.74
CA GLN A 64 -8.14 -0.48 18.53
C GLN A 64 -9.37 -1.30 18.09
N PHE A 65 -10.39 -0.63 17.55
CA PHE A 65 -11.64 -1.24 17.06
C PHE A 65 -11.69 -1.39 15.54
N GLU A 66 -10.70 -0.85 14.83
CA GLU A 66 -10.70 -0.75 13.37
C GLU A 66 -9.55 -1.48 12.68
N ILE A 67 -8.60 -2.03 13.42
CA ILE A 67 -7.57 -2.88 12.82
C ILE A 67 -8.18 -4.13 12.13
N PRO A 68 -7.63 -4.57 10.99
CA PRO A 68 -6.48 -4.00 10.29
C PRO A 68 -6.81 -2.70 9.53
N VAL A 69 -5.96 -1.68 9.68
CA VAL A 69 -6.03 -0.39 8.95
C VAL A 69 -4.79 -0.26 8.07
N MET A 70 -4.97 0.16 6.81
CA MET A 70 -3.88 0.29 5.84
C MET A 70 -3.78 1.70 5.28
N TYR A 71 -2.55 2.16 5.11
CA TYR A 71 -2.24 3.41 4.42
C TYR A 71 -1.20 3.16 3.33
N LEU A 72 -1.39 3.79 2.18
CA LEU A 72 -0.42 3.78 1.08
C LEU A 72 0.32 5.12 1.06
N VAL A 73 1.64 5.04 0.92
CA VAL A 73 2.56 6.17 0.78
C VAL A 73 3.21 6.08 -0.59
N LEU A 74 3.10 7.16 -1.37
CA LEU A 74 3.61 7.25 -2.73
C LEU A 74 4.74 8.29 -2.81
N ASP A 75 5.81 7.97 -3.54
CA ASP A 75 6.91 8.89 -3.93
C ASP A 75 7.54 9.73 -2.80
N ASP A 76 8.04 9.12 -1.71
CA ASP A 76 8.70 9.81 -0.56
C ASP A 76 7.93 11.05 -0.03
N ALA A 77 6.69 11.24 -0.47
CA ALA A 77 5.87 12.38 -0.18
C ALA A 77 5.22 12.12 1.16
N ALA A 78 5.11 13.17 1.98
CA ALA A 78 4.45 13.12 3.28
C ALA A 78 2.95 12.77 3.19
N VAL A 79 2.41 12.54 1.98
CA VAL A 79 1.01 12.26 1.74
C VAL A 79 0.76 10.77 1.92
N THR A 80 0.06 10.43 2.99
CA THR A 80 -0.49 9.09 3.23
C THR A 80 -1.95 9.05 2.78
N GLN A 81 -2.30 8.09 1.93
CA GLN A 81 -3.70 7.85 1.55
C GLN A 81 -4.25 6.62 2.31
N PRO A 82 -5.43 6.70 2.96
CA PRO A 82 -6.06 5.54 3.57
C PRO A 82 -6.53 4.58 2.49
N LEU A 83 -6.30 3.28 2.70
CA LEU A 83 -6.84 2.22 1.84
C LEU A 83 -8.11 1.63 2.45
N PRO A 84 -9.08 1.21 1.61
CA PRO A 84 -10.26 0.52 2.09
C PRO A 84 -9.87 -0.79 2.77
N ARG A 85 -10.62 -1.18 3.80
CA ARG A 85 -10.40 -2.46 4.47
C ARG A 85 -10.68 -3.61 3.49
N PRO A 86 -9.69 -4.46 3.17
CA PRO A 86 -9.90 -5.62 2.33
C PRO A 86 -10.74 -6.65 3.08
N SER A 87 -11.56 -7.39 2.33
CA SER A 87 -12.29 -8.53 2.90
C SER A 87 -11.28 -9.53 3.47
N PRO A 88 -11.50 -10.10 4.67
CA PRO A 88 -10.66 -11.18 5.19
C PRO A 88 -10.57 -12.38 4.24
N ARG A 89 -11.58 -12.55 3.38
CA ARG A 89 -11.67 -13.60 2.37
C ARG A 89 -11.07 -13.22 1.01
N ALA A 90 -10.57 -11.99 0.86
CA ALA A 90 -9.91 -11.57 -0.38
C ALA A 90 -8.67 -12.45 -0.65
N SER A 91 -8.51 -12.86 -1.90
CA SER A 91 -7.31 -13.57 -2.36
C SER A 91 -6.15 -12.59 -2.56
N VAL A 92 -4.92 -13.13 -2.63
CA VAL A 92 -3.70 -12.36 -2.92
C VAL A 92 -3.88 -11.55 -4.21
N LYS A 93 -4.41 -12.17 -5.27
CA LYS A 93 -4.66 -11.51 -6.56
C LYS A 93 -5.67 -10.36 -6.45
N GLN A 94 -6.72 -10.51 -5.65
CA GLN A 94 -7.69 -9.42 -5.45
C GLN A 94 -7.07 -8.25 -4.68
N LEU A 95 -6.22 -8.56 -3.70
CA LEU A 95 -5.50 -7.55 -2.92
C LEU A 95 -4.49 -6.79 -3.80
N GLU A 96 -3.73 -7.51 -4.60
CA GLU A 96 -2.82 -6.96 -5.61
C GLU A 96 -3.55 -6.04 -6.60
N GLN A 97 -4.68 -6.49 -7.18
CA GLN A 97 -5.49 -5.67 -8.08
C GLN A 97 -6.02 -4.39 -7.42
N MET A 98 -6.43 -4.48 -6.15
CA MET A 98 -6.85 -3.32 -5.38
C MET A 98 -5.70 -2.33 -5.22
N LEU A 99 -4.53 -2.81 -4.80
CA LEU A 99 -3.33 -1.97 -4.63
C LEU A 99 -2.96 -1.29 -5.96
N HIS A 100 -2.89 -2.03 -7.07
CA HIS A 100 -2.65 -1.47 -8.39
C HIS A 100 -3.61 -0.33 -8.74
N LYS A 101 -4.91 -0.47 -8.43
CA LYS A 101 -5.90 0.58 -8.69
C LYS A 101 -5.54 1.88 -7.95
N TYR A 102 -5.20 1.80 -6.66
CA TYR A 102 -4.85 2.99 -5.87
C TYR A 102 -3.51 3.61 -6.30
N MET A 103 -2.58 2.79 -6.77
CA MET A 103 -1.33 3.26 -7.37
C MET A 103 -1.60 4.04 -8.65
N SER A 104 -2.40 3.51 -9.58
CA SER A 104 -2.72 4.16 -10.86
C SER A 104 -3.67 5.36 -10.76
N ASN A 105 -4.49 5.44 -9.71
CA ASN A 105 -5.42 6.56 -9.53
C ASN A 105 -4.76 7.82 -8.94
N SER A 106 -3.61 7.67 -8.29
CA SER A 106 -2.90 8.80 -7.68
C SER A 106 -2.36 9.82 -8.70
N GLU A 107 -2.06 9.37 -9.92
CA GLU A 107 -1.60 10.24 -11.02
C GLU A 107 -2.72 11.17 -11.54
N LYS A 108 -3.99 10.91 -11.20
CA LYS A 108 -5.15 11.65 -11.76
C LYS A 108 -5.77 12.69 -10.82
N ASN A 109 -5.48 12.64 -9.52
CA ASN A 109 -6.16 13.47 -8.52
C ASN A 109 -5.42 14.78 -8.16
N ASN A 110 -4.33 15.11 -8.86
CA ASN A 110 -3.60 16.39 -8.70
C ASN A 110 -3.96 17.45 -9.77
N ALA A 111 -5.09 17.25 -10.46
CA ALA A 111 -5.59 18.17 -11.47
C ALA A 111 -7.08 18.45 -11.24
N GLU A 112 -7.42 19.13 -10.14
CA GLU A 112 -8.64 19.94 -10.05
C GLU A 112 -8.43 21.06 -9.04
#